data_AF-A0A3M1B0W3-F1
#
_entry.id   AF-A0A3M1B0W3-F1
#
_cell.length_a   1.000
_cell.length_b   1.000
_cell.length_c   1.000
_cell.angle_alpha   90.00
_cell.angle_beta   90.00
_cell.angle_gamma   90.00
#
_symmetry.space_group_name_H-M   'P 1'
#
loop_
_entity.id
_entity.type
_entity.pdbx_description
1 polymer ?
#
loop_
_entity_poly.entity_id
_entity_poly.type
_entity_poly.pdbx_seq_one_letter_code
_entity_poly.pdbx_strand_id
1 'polypeptide(L)'
;VLDQAGFLVPESNELVSYSMEDFQNSDELVEAIVKERRVELAFEGNYLHDLKRLRRAVLNYGTIYPFDSPDLVLPLPQREIDANPALEQNP
;
A
#
# COMPACT_ATOMS: atom_id res chain seq x y z
N VAL A 1 -19.92 6.40 11.74
CA VAL A 1 -19.60 7.24 10.54
C VAL A 1 -19.04 6.38 9.40
N LEU A 2 -19.16 6.76 8.11
CA LEU A 2 -18.47 6.08 6.99
C LEU A 2 -17.16 6.80 6.65
N ASP A 3 -16.13 6.07 6.25
CA ASP A 3 -14.89 6.66 5.73
C ASP A 3 -15.02 7.09 4.26
N GLN A 4 -13.94 7.68 3.73
CA GLN A 4 -13.85 8.11 2.32
C GLN A 4 -13.96 6.97 1.30
N ALA A 5 -13.88 5.72 1.76
CA ALA A 5 -14.04 4.51 0.95
C ALA A 5 -15.42 3.84 1.16
N GLY A 6 -16.33 4.47 1.91
CA GLY A 6 -17.70 3.98 2.11
C GLY A 6 -17.84 2.86 3.15
N PHE A 7 -16.80 2.61 3.95
CA PHE A 7 -16.83 1.59 4.99
C PHE A 7 -17.17 2.20 6.35
N LEU A 8 -17.86 1.44 7.20
CA LEU A 8 -18.13 1.83 8.58
C LEU A 8 -16.82 2.06 9.34
N VAL A 9 -16.74 3.21 10.00
CA VAL A 9 -15.71 3.57 10.98
C VAL A 9 -16.36 3.42 12.35
N PRO A 10 -15.82 2.54 13.22
CA PRO A 10 -16.28 2.42 14.60
C PRO A 10 -16.15 3.76 15.32
N GLU A 11 -17.14 4.11 16.13
CA GLU A 11 -17.13 5.37 16.88
C GLU A 11 -16.40 5.27 18.24
N SER A 12 -15.83 4.10 18.57
CA SER A 12 -15.13 3.78 19.82
C SER A 12 -13.86 2.94 19.58
N ASN A 13 -13.04 2.70 20.62
CA ASN A 13 -11.89 1.76 20.62
C ASN A 13 -12.31 0.27 20.46
N GLU A 14 -13.50 0.01 19.90
CA GLU A 14 -13.98 -1.33 19.63
C GLU A 14 -13.30 -1.90 18.39
N LEU A 15 -12.89 -3.16 18.48
CA LEU A 15 -12.34 -3.88 17.34
C LEU A 15 -13.43 -4.08 16.29
N VAL A 16 -13.10 -3.80 15.03
CA VAL A 16 -13.95 -4.18 13.91
C VAL A 16 -14.04 -5.71 13.87
N SER A 17 -15.26 -6.23 13.94
CA SER A 17 -15.52 -7.66 13.77
C SER A 17 -16.12 -7.91 12.39
N TYR A 18 -15.58 -8.89 11.68
CA TYR A 18 -16.09 -9.35 10.39
C TYR A 18 -16.67 -10.75 10.50
N SER A 19 -17.69 -11.03 9.71
CA SER A 19 -18.34 -12.33 9.53
C SER A 19 -18.32 -12.74 8.06
N MET A 20 -18.61 -14.01 7.77
CA MET A 20 -18.67 -14.50 6.38
C MET A 20 -19.81 -13.86 5.58
N GLU A 21 -20.82 -13.30 6.25
CA GLU A 21 -21.99 -12.68 5.61
C GLU A 21 -21.68 -11.25 5.11
N ASP A 22 -20.61 -10.63 5.60
CA ASP A 22 -20.20 -9.28 5.23
C ASP A 22 -19.54 -9.18 3.84
N PHE A 23 -19.20 -10.33 3.23
CA PHE A 23 -18.48 -10.40 1.97
C PHE A 23 -19.24 -11.27 0.96
N GLN A 24 -19.58 -10.70 -0.19
CA GLN A 24 -20.24 -11.43 -1.26
C GLN A 24 -19.27 -12.36 -2.01
N ASN A 25 -17.97 -12.05 -1.96
CA ASN A 25 -16.91 -12.77 -2.65
C ASN A 25 -15.54 -12.56 -1.96
N SER A 26 -14.54 -13.30 -2.41
CA SER A 26 -13.17 -13.22 -1.86
C SER A 26 -12.51 -11.86 -2.06
N ASP A 27 -12.86 -11.13 -3.12
CA ASP A 27 -12.20 -9.87 -3.46
C ASP A 27 -12.61 -8.78 -2.45
N GLU A 28 -13.88 -8.74 -2.05
CA GLU A 28 -14.37 -7.85 -0.99
C GLU A 28 -13.67 -8.10 0.35
N LEU A 29 -13.44 -9.35 0.71
CA LEU A 29 -12.67 -9.72 1.90
C LEU A 29 -11.22 -9.23 1.80
N VAL A 30 -10.58 -9.40 0.64
CA VAL A 30 -9.21 -8.91 0.42
C VAL A 30 -9.15 -7.38 0.53
N GLU A 31 -10.14 -6.64 -0.01
CA GLU A 31 -10.19 -5.19 0.15
C GLU A 31 -10.33 -4.76 1.62
N ALA A 32 -11.16 -5.45 2.40
CA ALA A 32 -11.28 -5.19 3.83
C ALA A 32 -9.95 -5.44 4.57
N ILE A 33 -9.23 -6.53 4.25
CA ILE A 33 -7.91 -6.80 4.82
C ILE A 33 -6.91 -5.70 4.45
N VAL A 34 -6.90 -5.25 3.19
CA VAL A 34 -5.98 -4.19 2.73
C VAL A 34 -6.29 -2.87 3.41
N LYS A 35 -7.58 -2.55 3.60
CA LYS A 35 -7.99 -1.38 4.37
C LYS A 35 -7.52 -1.48 5.82
N GLU A 36 -7.76 -2.59 6.50
CA GLU A 36 -7.41 -2.73 7.91
C GLU A 36 -5.90 -2.65 8.14
N ARG A 37 -5.10 -3.25 7.25
CA ARG A 37 -3.63 -3.08 7.24
C ARG A 37 -3.18 -1.63 7.15
N ARG A 38 -3.90 -0.79 6.40
CA ARG A 38 -3.59 0.64 6.28
C ARG A 38 -3.90 1.39 7.58
N VAL A 39 -4.96 1.01 8.28
CA VAL A 39 -5.39 1.66 9.53
C VAL A 39 -4.49 1.22 10.69
N GLU A 40 -4.33 -0.08 10.87
CA GLU A 40 -3.58 -0.67 12.00
C GLU A 40 -2.08 -0.38 11.89
N LEU A 41 -1.49 -0.52 10.70
CA LEU A 41 -0.05 -0.37 10.49
C LEU A 41 0.34 1.02 9.98
N ALA A 42 -0.49 2.04 10.28
CA ALA A 42 -0.27 3.40 9.84
C ALA A 42 1.07 3.93 10.36
N PHE A 43 1.85 4.52 9.47
CA PHE A 43 3.17 5.10 9.78
C PHE A 43 4.27 4.09 10.21
N GLU A 44 4.05 2.79 10.02
CA GLU A 44 5.04 1.74 10.31
C GLU A 44 5.84 1.27 9.07
N GLY A 45 5.70 1.98 7.94
CA GLY A 45 6.43 1.67 6.70
C GLY A 45 5.75 0.65 5.77
N ASN A 46 4.55 0.16 6.07
CA ASN A 46 3.88 -0.87 5.28
C ASN A 46 3.20 -0.35 4.00
N TYR A 47 2.70 0.88 4.02
CA TYR A 47 1.80 1.42 3.00
C TYR A 47 2.35 1.32 1.56
N LEU A 48 3.58 1.77 1.33
CA LEU A 48 4.21 1.74 0.01
C LEU A 48 4.36 0.29 -0.51
N HIS A 49 4.84 -0.61 0.34
CA HIS A 49 5.09 -2.00 -0.02
C HIS A 49 3.79 -2.74 -0.33
N ASP A 50 2.74 -2.51 0.46
CA ASP A 50 1.42 -3.10 0.22
C ASP A 50 0.81 -2.65 -1.11
N LEU A 51 0.87 -1.35 -1.42
CA LEU A 51 0.36 -0.86 -2.71
C LEU A 51 1.15 -1.41 -3.90
N LYS A 52 2.49 -1.44 -3.83
CA LYS A 52 3.32 -1.97 -4.93
C LYS A 52 3.07 -3.45 -5.18
N ARG A 53 3.02 -4.29 -4.13
CA ARG A 53 2.79 -5.74 -4.32
C ARG A 53 1.39 -6.07 -4.84
N LEU A 54 0.40 -5.22 -4.51
CA LEU A 54 -0.97 -5.33 -5.01
C LEU A 54 -1.17 -4.63 -6.35
N ARG A 55 -0.11 -4.08 -6.95
CA ARG A 55 -0.13 -3.30 -8.21
C ARG A 55 -1.11 -2.13 -8.20
N ARG A 56 -1.24 -1.46 -7.06
CA ARG A 56 -2.07 -0.27 -6.87
C ARG A 56 -1.24 1.00 -7.00
N ALA A 57 -1.88 2.07 -7.47
CA ALA A 57 -1.24 3.37 -7.55
C ALA A 57 -0.98 3.96 -6.15
N VAL A 58 0.12 4.70 -6.02
CA VAL A 58 0.53 5.38 -4.78
C VAL A 58 0.16 6.85 -4.88
N LEU A 59 -0.68 7.33 -3.96
CA LEU A 59 -0.96 8.75 -3.80
C LEU A 59 0.00 9.36 -2.78
N ASN A 60 0.78 10.35 -3.20
CA ASN A 60 1.67 11.11 -2.33
C ASN A 60 1.54 12.61 -2.64
N TYR A 61 1.14 13.41 -1.65
CA TYR A 61 0.93 14.86 -1.77
C TYR A 61 0.18 15.32 -3.04
N GLY A 62 -0.90 14.62 -3.42
CA GLY A 62 -1.71 14.96 -4.60
C GLY A 62 -1.16 14.44 -5.94
N THR A 63 0.02 13.82 -5.94
CA THR A 63 0.58 13.15 -7.12
C THR A 63 0.27 11.65 -7.07
N ILE A 64 -0.16 11.10 -8.20
CA ILE A 64 -0.46 9.67 -8.36
C ILE A 64 0.69 9.03 -9.12
N TYR A 65 1.36 8.08 -8.48
CA TYR A 65 2.40 7.26 -9.08
C TYR A 65 1.82 5.89 -9.44
N PRO A 66 1.96 5.41 -10.68
CA PRO A 66 1.63 4.01 -10.99
C PRO A 66 2.54 3.06 -10.18
N PHE A 67 2.08 1.82 -9.95
CA PHE A 67 2.75 0.88 -9.05
C PHE A 67 4.20 0.53 -9.46
N ASP A 68 4.50 0.66 -10.75
CA ASP A 68 5.77 0.40 -11.42
C ASP A 68 6.56 1.67 -11.74
N SER A 69 6.14 2.82 -11.22
CA SER A 69 6.87 4.08 -11.38
C SER A 69 8.33 3.94 -10.89
N PRO A 70 9.32 4.37 -11.70
CA PRO A 70 10.73 4.45 -11.30
C PRO A 70 10.97 5.21 -10.00
N ASP A 71 10.19 6.26 -9.75
CA ASP A 71 10.29 7.12 -8.56
C ASP A 71 9.95 6.38 -7.25
N LEU A 72 9.35 5.19 -7.34
CA LEU A 72 9.04 4.33 -6.20
C LEU A 72 10.16 3.32 -5.90
N VAL A 73 11.32 3.44 -6.55
CA VAL A 73 12.50 2.58 -6.36
C VAL A 73 13.70 3.48 -6.05
N LEU A 74 14.41 3.19 -4.97
CA LEU A 74 15.64 3.92 -4.66
C LEU A 74 16.71 3.61 -5.73
N PRO A 75 17.49 4.62 -6.16
CA PRO A 75 18.56 4.39 -7.10
C PRO A 75 19.62 3.47 -6.48
N LEU A 76 20.26 2.66 -7.31
CA LEU A 76 21.48 1.96 -6.90
C LEU A 76 22.51 3.01 -6.48
N PRO A 77 23.17 2.85 -5.31
CA PRO A 77 24.15 3.82 -4.86
C PRO A 77 25.28 3.97 -5.87
N GLN A 78 25.67 5.21 -6.16
CA GLN A 78 26.70 5.50 -7.18
C GLN A 78 28.02 4.76 -6.90
N ARG A 79 28.40 4.63 -5.63
CA ARG A 79 29.60 3.87 -5.23
C ARG A 79 29.59 2.42 -5.74
N GLU A 80 28.42 1.78 -5.78
CA GLU A 80 28.30 0.40 -6.27
C GLU A 80 28.44 0.34 -7.79
N ILE A 81 27.89 1.33 -8.51
CA ILE A 81 28.06 1.49 -9.97
C ILE A 81 29.54 1.74 -10.32
N ASP A 82 30.21 2.62 -9.56
CA ASP A 82 31.63 2.94 -9.75
C ASP A 82 32.53 1.70 -9.49
N ALA A 83 32.15 0.86 -8.52
CA ALA A 83 32.88 -0.35 -8.16
C ALA A 83 32.66 -1.51 -9.16
N ASN A 84 31.48 -1.59 -9.77
CA ASN A 84 31.15 -2.60 -10.78
C ASN A 84 30.46 -1.96 -11.99
N PRO A 85 31.23 -1.58 -13.03
CA PRO A 85 30.67 -0.95 -14.24
C PRO A 85 29.71 -1.82 -15.05
N ALA A 86 29.58 -3.11 -14.73
CA ALA A 86 28.59 -4.00 -15.34
C ALA A 86 27.20 -3.90 -14.67
N LEU A 87 27.07 -3.17 -13.55
CA LEU A 87 25.78 -2.85 -12.96
C LEU A 87 25.09 -1.76 -13.78
N GLU A 88 23.85 -2.02 -14.17
CA GLU A 88 22.97 -1.04 -14.79
C GLU A 88 22.11 -0.37 -13.73
N GLN A 89 21.90 0.95 -13.85
CA GLN A 89 21.00 1.68 -12.96
C GLN A 89 19.55 1.20 -13.17
N ASN A 90 18.71 1.32 -12.13
CA ASN A 90 17.28 1.15 -12.33
C ASN A 90 16.76 2.10 -13.45
N PRO A 91 15.76 1.66 -14.25
CA PRO A 91 15.19 2.47 -15.33
C PRO A 91 14.66 3.82 -14.86
#